data_AF-A0A3R7JZG8-F1
#
_entry.id   AF-A0A3R7JZG8-F1
#
_cell.length_a   1.000
_cell.length_b   1.000
_cell.length_c   1.000
_cell.angle_alpha   90.00
_cell.angle_beta   90.00
_cell.angle_gamma   90.00
#
_symmetry.space_group_name_H-M   'P 1'
#
loop_
_entity.id
_entity.type
_entity.pdbx_description
1 polymer ?
#
loop_
_entity_poly.entity_id
_entity_poly.type
_entity_poly.pdbx_seq_one_letter_code
_entity_poly.pdbx_strand_id
1 'polypeptide(L)'
;MGDYGQYDVPKADEMINFKVGQPAASMLPLDKIREAANLKFAEADPMFLQYGVIKGYPKFRKTLSEFLTKGYQHPVDPEKLFVTNGVTGGLSLICSLYLQAGDLVFMEEPSYFLALSIMKDFKVNVRQIRMEEDGLDIDELERLLERGIVPKMLYTIPTCHNPTGRTLSVEKRKRLVDLSVKYGFIIIADEVYQLLSFPHVTPPPPMFTFDKHDTVLALGSFSKILAPALRLGWIQGSQKLFSKIEACGQLDSSGGINPVISGIVHAAISSGLQQQHLDATVQTLFSWYDQKDMGLGARRLSDAIREYQEVFAAKQKEVSSEEKTAKPEGKGVRVAVHGHDGRLGSLIVTELGKVEDGSASFAGAIVTRFETGVQAPDLNDVDVVIDVTLPAGTKKVISYLREQKDAGKISKLPALVVGTTGALPMEDLEAYSKLAPVALRSNFSVGVPLVSELIKAAAFKLPAKGWNVEVTEIHHTKKLDAPSGTAKTLVKSLAATGAPCLGETGQAPTHSLRLGDEVGQHTVLFAGPGERIEIVHQATRREVFAIGAVRVATLAPTLPLGLHSD
;
A
#
# COMPACT_ATOMS: atom_id res chain seq x y z
N MET A 1 -11.99 -20.88 -3.70
CA MET A 1 -12.45 -19.94 -2.65
C MET A 1 -13.11 -18.81 -3.40
N GLY A 2 -14.43 -18.65 -3.31
CA GLY A 2 -15.14 -17.74 -4.22
C GLY A 2 -16.59 -17.42 -3.88
N ASP A 3 -17.27 -18.19 -3.01
CA ASP A 3 -18.70 -17.94 -2.78
C ASP A 3 -19.02 -17.10 -1.53
N TYR A 4 -18.02 -16.76 -0.69
CA TYR A 4 -18.26 -16.08 0.59
C TYR A 4 -17.04 -15.29 1.09
N GLY A 5 -17.14 -13.95 1.18
CA GLY A 5 -16.10 -13.06 1.72
C GLY A 5 -16.09 -11.65 1.08
N GLN A 6 -15.68 -10.61 1.84
CA GLN A 6 -15.62 -9.23 1.32
C GLN A 6 -14.42 -8.99 0.39
N TYR A 7 -13.31 -9.67 0.67
CA TYR A 7 -12.06 -9.55 -0.08
C TYR A 7 -11.64 -10.92 -0.59
N ASP A 8 -11.16 -10.96 -1.83
CA ASP A 8 -10.44 -12.13 -2.33
C ASP A 8 -9.02 -12.10 -1.75
N VAL A 9 -8.77 -13.02 -0.80
CA VAL A 9 -7.46 -13.19 -0.18
C VAL A 9 -6.81 -14.37 -0.85
N PRO A 10 -5.72 -14.17 -1.61
CA PRO A 10 -4.99 -15.27 -2.23
C PRO A 10 -4.58 -16.29 -1.18
N LYS A 11 -4.43 -17.54 -1.59
CA LYS A 11 -3.91 -18.55 -0.68
C LYS A 11 -2.46 -18.22 -0.31
N ALA A 12 -2.06 -18.56 0.91
CA ALA A 12 -0.73 -18.22 1.41
C ALA A 12 0.42 -18.86 0.62
N ASP A 13 0.18 -19.99 -0.07
CA ASP A 13 1.11 -20.66 -0.99
C ASP A 13 1.20 -19.97 -2.36
N GLU A 14 0.24 -19.11 -2.71
CA GLU A 14 0.26 -18.28 -3.92
C GLU A 14 0.81 -16.87 -3.61
N MET A 15 0.32 -16.24 -2.54
CA MET A 15 0.71 -14.91 -2.09
C MET A 15 0.36 -14.70 -0.61
N ILE A 16 1.32 -14.21 0.15
CA ILE A 16 1.09 -13.76 1.53
C ILE A 16 0.55 -12.33 1.50
N ASN A 17 -0.70 -12.14 1.94
CA ASN A 17 -1.39 -10.86 1.91
C ASN A 17 -1.38 -10.16 3.28
N PHE A 18 -0.59 -9.09 3.42
CA PHE A 18 -0.51 -8.27 4.63
C PHE A 18 -1.50 -7.09 4.67
N LYS A 19 -2.38 -6.94 3.67
CA LYS A 19 -3.29 -5.79 3.53
C LYS A 19 -4.61 -5.98 4.28
N VAL A 20 -5.11 -7.21 4.36
CA VAL A 20 -6.48 -7.48 4.82
C VAL A 20 -6.51 -7.71 6.33
N GLY A 21 -7.07 -6.76 7.07
CA GLY A 21 -7.17 -6.83 8.54
C GLY A 21 -8.33 -7.68 9.07
N GLN A 22 -8.79 -8.72 8.36
CA GLN A 22 -9.86 -9.62 8.81
C GLN A 22 -9.27 -10.88 9.48
N PRO A 23 -9.95 -11.49 10.47
CA PRO A 23 -9.49 -12.75 11.04
C PRO A 23 -9.33 -13.84 9.97
N ALA A 24 -8.28 -14.65 10.08
CA ALA A 24 -8.11 -15.81 9.20
C ALA A 24 -9.26 -16.81 9.37
N ALA A 25 -9.67 -17.47 8.28
CA ALA A 25 -10.78 -18.42 8.30
C ALA A 25 -10.59 -19.55 9.33
N SER A 26 -9.35 -20.02 9.50
CA SER A 26 -8.95 -21.03 10.49
C SER A 26 -9.15 -20.59 11.94
N MET A 27 -9.23 -19.29 12.21
CA MET A 27 -9.48 -18.76 13.55
C MET A 27 -10.98 -18.56 13.83
N LEU A 28 -11.87 -18.72 12.86
CA LEU A 28 -13.29 -18.51 13.08
C LEU A 28 -13.90 -19.68 13.89
N PRO A 29 -14.57 -19.41 15.03
CA PRO A 29 -14.95 -20.45 15.99
C PRO A 29 -16.32 -21.07 15.64
N LEU A 30 -16.43 -21.67 14.45
CA LEU A 30 -17.69 -22.22 13.94
C LEU A 30 -18.36 -23.19 14.93
N ASP A 31 -17.59 -24.10 15.54
CA ASP A 31 -18.13 -25.08 16.49
C ASP A 31 -18.66 -24.43 17.77
N LYS A 32 -17.96 -23.42 18.30
CA LYS A 32 -18.41 -22.69 19.50
C LYS A 32 -19.68 -21.89 19.22
N ILE A 33 -19.80 -21.27 18.03
CA ILE A 33 -21.02 -20.59 17.62
C ILE A 33 -22.18 -21.57 17.47
N ARG A 34 -21.93 -22.75 16.88
CA ARG A 34 -22.93 -23.81 16.76
C ARG A 34 -23.43 -24.27 18.14
N GLU A 35 -22.51 -24.49 19.07
CA GLU A 35 -22.85 -24.90 20.44
C GLU A 35 -23.66 -23.83 21.18
N ALA A 36 -23.23 -22.57 21.13
CA ALA A 36 -23.97 -21.45 21.73
C ALA A 36 -25.35 -21.26 21.11
N ALA A 37 -25.49 -21.46 19.79
CA ALA A 37 -26.79 -21.42 19.13
C ALA A 37 -27.69 -22.55 19.66
N ASN A 38 -27.19 -23.78 19.72
CA ASN A 38 -27.93 -24.93 20.26
C ASN A 38 -28.39 -24.69 21.70
N LEU A 39 -27.51 -24.17 22.56
CA LEU A 39 -27.85 -23.80 23.94
C LEU A 39 -28.98 -22.77 23.97
N LYS A 40 -28.91 -21.73 23.12
CA LYS A 40 -29.93 -20.69 23.10
C LYS A 40 -31.28 -21.20 22.57
N PHE A 41 -31.28 -21.98 21.51
CA PHE A 41 -32.52 -22.54 20.93
C PHE A 41 -33.15 -23.62 21.82
N ALA A 42 -32.36 -24.30 22.66
CA ALA A 42 -32.87 -25.29 23.62
C ALA A 42 -33.70 -24.68 24.76
N GLU A 43 -33.60 -23.37 25.02
CA GLU A 43 -34.46 -22.68 26.01
C GLU A 43 -35.96 -22.72 25.63
N ALA A 44 -36.29 -23.00 24.36
CA ALA A 44 -37.64 -23.12 23.83
C ALA A 44 -38.58 -21.92 24.10
N ASP A 45 -38.02 -20.74 24.38
CA ASP A 45 -38.77 -19.49 24.55
C ASP A 45 -38.95 -18.79 23.18
N PRO A 46 -40.17 -18.77 22.61
CA PRO A 46 -40.42 -18.15 21.31
C PRO A 46 -40.23 -16.62 21.33
N MET A 47 -40.24 -15.98 22.51
CA MET A 47 -39.96 -14.53 22.63
C MET A 47 -38.55 -14.16 22.18
N PHE A 48 -37.64 -15.12 22.09
CA PHE A 48 -36.32 -14.93 21.51
C PHE A 48 -36.37 -14.44 20.04
N LEU A 49 -37.43 -14.76 19.28
CA LEU A 49 -37.58 -14.37 17.88
C LEU A 49 -38.41 -13.09 17.68
N GLN A 50 -38.84 -12.43 18.76
CA GLN A 50 -39.61 -11.19 18.71
C GLN A 50 -38.70 -9.96 18.52
N TYR A 51 -39.28 -8.83 18.12
CA TYR A 51 -38.63 -7.53 18.18
C TYR A 51 -37.96 -7.28 19.55
N GLY A 52 -36.72 -6.80 19.51
CA GLY A 52 -35.95 -6.52 20.71
C GLY A 52 -36.33 -5.18 21.36
N VAL A 53 -35.91 -4.98 22.61
CA VAL A 53 -35.94 -3.65 23.24
C VAL A 53 -34.87 -2.74 22.62
N ILE A 54 -35.13 -1.44 22.54
CA ILE A 54 -34.31 -0.46 21.79
C ILE A 54 -32.81 -0.53 22.15
N LYS A 55 -32.45 -0.52 23.44
CA LYS A 55 -31.04 -0.64 23.88
C LYS A 55 -30.38 -1.98 23.53
N GLY A 56 -31.17 -2.99 23.18
CA GLY A 56 -30.74 -4.37 22.95
C GLY A 56 -31.10 -5.33 24.08
N TYR A 57 -31.06 -6.62 23.77
CA TYR A 57 -31.50 -7.72 24.63
C TYR A 57 -30.95 -7.60 26.07
N PRO A 58 -31.80 -7.42 27.11
CA PRO A 58 -31.35 -7.06 28.46
C PRO A 58 -30.41 -8.08 29.11
N LYS A 59 -30.71 -9.38 28.98
CA LYS A 59 -29.84 -10.44 29.52
C LYS A 59 -28.47 -10.43 28.84
N PHE A 60 -28.42 -10.16 27.53
CA PHE A 60 -27.16 -9.98 26.84
C PHE A 60 -26.38 -8.76 27.34
N ARG A 61 -27.02 -7.59 27.50
CA ARG A 61 -26.35 -6.39 28.04
C ARG A 61 -25.70 -6.66 29.40
N LYS A 62 -26.40 -7.38 30.29
CA LYS A 62 -25.86 -7.79 31.59
C LYS A 62 -24.65 -8.72 31.46
N THR A 63 -24.74 -9.78 30.65
CA THR A 63 -23.60 -10.69 30.47
C THR A 63 -22.43 -10.04 29.74
N LEU A 64 -22.72 -9.12 28.82
CA LEU A 64 -21.72 -8.32 28.13
C LEU A 64 -21.02 -7.40 29.12
N SER A 65 -21.74 -6.72 30.02
CA SER A 65 -21.11 -5.86 31.02
C SER A 65 -20.19 -6.64 31.97
N GLU A 66 -20.55 -7.85 32.36
CA GLU A 66 -19.71 -8.74 33.18
C GLU A 66 -18.45 -9.17 32.41
N PHE A 67 -18.60 -9.60 31.15
CA PHE A 67 -17.49 -9.96 30.28
C PHE A 67 -16.52 -8.79 30.04
N LEU A 68 -17.05 -7.61 29.74
CA LEU A 68 -16.26 -6.40 29.53
C LEU A 68 -15.61 -5.92 30.83
N THR A 69 -16.29 -6.03 31.98
CA THR A 69 -15.70 -5.66 33.28
C THR A 69 -14.44 -6.48 33.56
N LYS A 70 -14.48 -7.78 33.28
CA LYS A 70 -13.32 -8.66 33.41
C LYS A 70 -12.23 -8.31 32.40
N GLY A 71 -12.59 -8.14 31.13
CA GLY A 71 -11.63 -7.88 30.05
C GLY A 71 -10.96 -6.50 30.14
N TYR A 72 -11.71 -5.47 30.52
CA TYR A 72 -11.21 -4.11 30.71
C TYR A 72 -10.56 -3.90 32.07
N GLN A 73 -10.79 -4.80 33.04
CA GLN A 73 -10.40 -4.61 34.44
C GLN A 73 -10.97 -3.33 35.06
N HIS A 74 -12.13 -2.88 34.56
CA HIS A 74 -12.85 -1.68 34.98
C HIS A 74 -14.35 -1.94 34.96
N PRO A 75 -15.12 -1.44 35.95
CA PRO A 75 -16.57 -1.66 35.99
C PRO A 75 -17.28 -1.13 34.74
N VAL A 76 -18.10 -2.00 34.14
CA VAL A 76 -19.01 -1.63 33.05
C VAL A 76 -20.45 -1.79 33.55
N ASP A 77 -21.23 -0.72 33.42
CA ASP A 77 -22.64 -0.71 33.76
C ASP A 77 -23.48 -1.15 32.55
N PRO A 78 -24.33 -2.20 32.66
CA PRO A 78 -25.18 -2.65 31.55
C PRO A 78 -26.16 -1.59 31.05
N GLU A 79 -26.56 -0.61 31.86
CA GLU A 79 -27.43 0.48 31.44
C GLU A 79 -26.73 1.52 30.56
N LYS A 80 -25.39 1.51 30.59
CA LYS A 80 -24.52 2.31 29.73
C LYS A 80 -24.11 1.58 28.46
N LEU A 81 -24.74 0.45 28.13
CA LEU A 81 -24.51 -0.30 26.90
C LEU A 81 -25.71 -0.24 25.96
N PHE A 82 -25.43 -0.01 24.67
CA PHE A 82 -26.39 -0.02 23.58
C PHE A 82 -25.92 -0.96 22.47
N VAL A 83 -26.72 -1.96 22.09
CA VAL A 83 -26.34 -2.96 21.08
C VAL A 83 -26.39 -2.40 19.65
N THR A 84 -25.40 -2.71 18.83
CA THR A 84 -25.31 -2.26 17.43
C THR A 84 -24.98 -3.40 16.48
N ASN A 85 -25.12 -3.12 15.17
CA ASN A 85 -24.67 -4.03 14.13
C ASN A 85 -23.14 -3.95 13.91
N GLY A 86 -22.35 -4.04 14.97
CA GLY A 86 -20.90 -3.77 14.96
C GLY A 86 -20.56 -2.27 14.82
N VAL A 87 -19.28 -1.95 14.91
CA VAL A 87 -18.79 -0.55 14.92
C VAL A 87 -19.21 0.25 13.69
N THR A 88 -19.14 -0.32 12.48
CA THR A 88 -19.62 0.38 11.27
C THR A 88 -21.08 0.82 11.38
N GLY A 89 -21.97 -0.07 11.85
CA GLY A 89 -23.38 0.27 12.02
C GLY A 89 -23.61 1.28 13.14
N GLY A 90 -22.87 1.15 14.24
CA GLY A 90 -22.89 2.12 15.35
C GLY A 90 -22.41 3.51 14.92
N LEU A 91 -21.29 3.58 14.21
CA LEU A 91 -20.74 4.85 13.70
C LEU A 91 -21.70 5.52 12.72
N SER A 92 -22.25 4.78 11.74
CA SER A 92 -23.22 5.34 10.80
C SER A 92 -24.49 5.85 11.49
N LEU A 93 -24.97 5.15 12.54
CA LEU A 93 -26.10 5.60 13.34
C LEU A 93 -25.77 6.88 14.14
N ILE A 94 -24.57 6.96 14.71
CA ILE A 94 -24.12 8.18 15.40
C ILE A 94 -24.03 9.35 14.41
N CYS A 95 -23.38 9.14 13.26
CA CYS A 95 -23.25 10.17 12.24
C CYS A 95 -24.62 10.67 11.74
N SER A 96 -25.57 9.77 11.46
CA SER A 96 -26.89 10.14 10.97
C SER A 96 -27.72 10.97 11.96
N LEU A 97 -27.47 10.80 13.27
CA LEU A 97 -28.20 11.49 14.31
C LEU A 97 -27.52 12.77 14.76
N TYR A 98 -26.19 12.83 14.76
CA TYR A 98 -25.44 13.91 15.41
C TYR A 98 -24.75 14.86 14.44
N LEU A 99 -24.60 14.50 13.18
CA LEU A 99 -23.94 15.32 12.16
C LEU A 99 -24.93 15.84 11.12
N GLN A 100 -24.60 16.99 10.55
CA GLN A 100 -25.20 17.56 9.35
C GLN A 100 -24.12 17.77 8.29
N ALA A 101 -24.53 17.84 7.02
CA ALA A 101 -23.60 18.13 5.93
C ALA A 101 -22.86 19.47 6.20
N GLY A 102 -21.54 19.47 6.04
CA GLY A 102 -20.67 20.60 6.34
C GLY A 102 -20.18 20.69 7.80
N ASP A 103 -20.69 19.89 8.73
CA ASP A 103 -20.14 19.82 10.10
C ASP A 103 -18.65 19.42 10.06
N LEU A 104 -17.88 19.94 11.01
CA LEU A 104 -16.45 19.63 11.15
C LEU A 104 -16.24 18.39 12.00
N VAL A 105 -15.45 17.43 11.52
CA VAL A 105 -15.04 16.23 12.26
C VAL A 105 -13.52 16.14 12.28
N PHE A 106 -12.96 15.94 13.47
CA PHE A 106 -11.54 15.63 13.64
C PHE A 106 -11.28 14.14 13.62
N MET A 107 -10.20 13.73 12.95
CA MET A 107 -9.73 12.34 12.86
C MET A 107 -8.19 12.32 12.90
N GLU A 108 -7.58 11.18 13.17
CA GLU A 108 -6.10 11.09 13.12
C GLU A 108 -5.55 11.11 11.67
N GLU A 109 -4.28 11.46 11.51
CA GLU A 109 -3.50 11.36 10.28
C GLU A 109 -2.32 10.38 10.46
N PRO A 110 -2.34 9.19 9.83
CA PRO A 110 -3.48 8.55 9.15
C PRO A 110 -4.55 8.03 10.13
N SER A 111 -5.75 7.72 9.64
CA SER A 111 -6.82 7.05 10.40
C SER A 111 -7.45 5.91 9.59
N TYR A 112 -8.43 5.21 10.15
CA TYR A 112 -9.07 4.06 9.52
C TYR A 112 -9.84 4.48 8.27
N PHE A 113 -9.35 4.02 7.11
CA PHE A 113 -9.84 4.46 5.80
C PHE A 113 -11.34 4.20 5.57
N LEU A 114 -11.93 3.16 6.18
CA LEU A 114 -13.38 2.92 6.06
C LEU A 114 -14.20 3.89 6.92
N ALA A 115 -13.69 4.32 8.08
CA ALA A 115 -14.33 5.40 8.84
C ALA A 115 -14.29 6.71 8.05
N LEU A 116 -13.17 7.03 7.38
CA LEU A 116 -13.07 8.17 6.46
C LEU A 116 -14.11 8.08 5.33
N SER A 117 -14.31 6.91 4.74
CA SER A 117 -15.36 6.70 3.73
C SER A 117 -16.77 6.93 4.29
N ILE A 118 -17.06 6.42 5.50
CA ILE A 118 -18.36 6.65 6.17
C ILE A 118 -18.58 8.14 6.39
N MET A 119 -17.58 8.89 6.86
CA MET A 119 -17.69 10.34 7.04
C MET A 119 -18.03 11.06 5.72
N LYS A 120 -17.41 10.63 4.60
CA LYS A 120 -17.71 11.20 3.27
C LYS A 120 -19.16 11.01 2.85
N ASP A 121 -19.78 9.87 3.17
CA ASP A 121 -21.19 9.61 2.85
C ASP A 121 -22.13 10.63 3.52
N PHE A 122 -21.76 11.14 4.70
CA PHE A 122 -22.50 12.19 5.43
C PHE A 122 -22.12 13.62 5.01
N LYS A 123 -21.21 13.79 4.05
CA LYS A 123 -20.78 15.09 3.50
C LYS A 123 -20.27 16.06 4.57
N VAL A 124 -19.59 15.52 5.59
CA VAL A 124 -18.95 16.33 6.64
C VAL A 124 -17.55 16.76 6.22
N ASN A 125 -17.07 17.86 6.79
CA ASN A 125 -15.71 18.33 6.61
C ASN A 125 -14.79 17.60 7.57
N VAL A 126 -13.97 16.68 7.06
CA VAL A 126 -12.96 15.99 7.87
C VAL A 126 -11.68 16.80 7.88
N ARG A 127 -11.18 17.13 9.08
CA ARG A 127 -9.83 17.65 9.27
C ARG A 127 -9.02 16.65 10.06
N GLN A 128 -7.91 16.22 9.48
CA GLN A 128 -7.03 15.27 10.15
C GLN A 128 -6.02 16.00 11.03
N ILE A 129 -5.64 15.35 12.14
CA ILE A 129 -4.66 15.80 13.13
C ILE A 129 -3.55 14.78 13.18
N ARG A 130 -2.29 15.25 13.23
CA ARG A 130 -1.13 14.36 13.17
C ARG A 130 -1.06 13.40 14.34
N MET A 131 -0.27 12.35 14.17
CA MET A 131 0.07 11.42 15.23
C MET A 131 1.55 11.46 15.57
N GLU A 132 1.83 11.25 16.85
CA GLU A 132 3.13 11.06 17.46
C GLU A 132 3.32 9.59 17.86
N GLU A 133 4.53 9.23 18.31
CA GLU A 133 4.78 8.32 19.46
C GLU A 133 3.59 7.48 19.97
N ASP A 134 2.89 8.12 20.89
CA ASP A 134 1.83 7.59 21.73
C ASP A 134 0.45 8.00 21.21
N GLY A 135 0.30 8.21 19.90
CA GLY A 135 -0.98 8.48 19.23
C GLY A 135 -1.20 9.94 18.87
N LEU A 136 -2.44 10.42 18.86
CA LEU A 136 -2.83 11.77 18.44
C LEU A 136 -1.94 12.89 19.03
N ASP A 137 -1.49 13.83 18.19
CA ASP A 137 -0.84 15.08 18.61
C ASP A 137 -1.87 15.96 19.33
N ILE A 138 -1.85 15.89 20.66
CA ILE A 138 -2.83 16.58 21.50
C ILE A 138 -2.56 18.08 21.58
N ASP A 139 -1.31 18.50 21.38
CA ASP A 139 -0.93 19.91 21.39
C ASP A 139 -1.38 20.58 20.10
N GLU A 140 -1.31 19.89 18.95
CA GLU A 140 -1.92 20.36 17.70
C GLU A 140 -3.44 20.50 17.87
N LEU A 141 -4.11 19.49 18.42
CA LEU A 141 -5.54 19.57 18.71
C LEU A 141 -5.86 20.80 19.58
N GLU A 142 -5.17 20.97 20.71
CA GLU A 142 -5.44 22.09 21.62
C GLU A 142 -5.21 23.45 20.96
N ARG A 143 -4.13 23.61 20.18
CA ARG A 143 -3.90 24.85 19.40
C ARG A 143 -5.02 25.15 18.40
N LEU A 144 -5.63 24.13 17.78
CA LEU A 144 -6.76 24.33 16.87
C LEU A 144 -8.02 24.77 17.62
N LEU A 145 -8.30 24.12 18.75
CA LEU A 145 -9.45 24.44 19.60
C LEU A 145 -9.33 25.87 20.18
N GLU A 146 -8.15 26.27 20.63
CA GLU A 146 -7.86 27.63 21.13
C GLU A 146 -8.07 28.72 20.06
N ARG A 147 -7.88 28.38 18.78
CA ARG A 147 -8.16 29.26 17.65
C ARG A 147 -9.65 29.30 17.26
N GLY A 148 -10.52 28.65 18.03
CA GLY A 148 -11.96 28.57 17.76
C GLY A 148 -12.35 27.54 16.69
N ILE A 149 -11.42 26.67 16.27
CA ILE A 149 -11.68 25.61 15.30
C ILE A 149 -12.17 24.38 16.08
N VAL A 150 -13.44 24.39 16.47
CA VAL A 150 -14.05 23.35 17.30
C VAL A 150 -14.83 22.36 16.44
N PRO A 151 -14.54 21.05 16.49
CA PRO A 151 -15.27 20.07 15.72
C PRO A 151 -16.63 19.76 16.36
N LYS A 152 -17.57 19.20 15.60
CA LYS A 152 -18.76 18.55 16.15
C LYS A 152 -18.39 17.23 16.84
N MET A 153 -17.43 16.52 16.26
CA MET A 153 -16.93 15.24 16.76
C MET A 153 -15.43 15.07 16.55
N LEU A 154 -14.80 14.33 17.46
CA LEU A 154 -13.48 13.74 17.26
C LEU A 154 -13.62 12.22 17.20
N TYR A 155 -13.24 11.60 16.09
CA TYR A 155 -13.11 10.14 15.97
C TYR A 155 -11.66 9.74 16.24
N THR A 156 -11.47 8.75 17.11
CA THR A 156 -10.14 8.23 17.46
C THR A 156 -10.18 6.73 17.67
N ILE A 157 -9.05 6.05 17.45
CA ILE A 157 -8.86 4.63 17.73
C ILE A 157 -7.84 4.53 18.89
N PRO A 158 -8.28 4.48 20.16
CA PRO A 158 -7.38 4.70 21.29
C PRO A 158 -6.36 3.59 21.53
N THR A 159 -6.65 2.36 21.10
CA THR A 159 -5.84 1.17 21.39
C THR A 159 -5.55 0.43 20.10
N CYS A 160 -4.28 0.07 19.88
CA CYS A 160 -3.81 -0.66 18.70
C CYS A 160 -4.34 -0.04 17.39
N HIS A 161 -4.13 1.27 17.24
CA HIS A 161 -4.66 2.12 16.19
C HIS A 161 -4.54 1.50 14.79
N ASN A 162 -5.58 1.63 13.96
CA ASN A 162 -5.52 1.21 12.56
C ASN A 162 -5.30 2.43 11.65
N PRO A 163 -4.17 2.55 10.93
CA PRO A 163 -3.23 1.47 10.58
C PRO A 163 -1.94 1.41 11.41
N THR A 164 -1.72 2.31 12.37
CA THR A 164 -0.36 2.54 12.91
C THR A 164 0.09 1.64 14.06
N GLY A 165 -0.82 0.90 14.67
CA GLY A 165 -0.58 0.09 15.87
C GLY A 165 -0.39 0.89 17.16
N ARG A 166 -0.39 2.23 17.10
CA ARG A 166 -0.15 3.10 18.26
C ARG A 166 -1.28 3.03 19.28
N THR A 167 -0.97 3.34 20.54
CA THR A 167 -1.94 3.32 21.64
C THR A 167 -1.83 4.61 22.44
N LEU A 168 -2.96 5.30 22.61
CA LEU A 168 -3.06 6.51 23.42
C LEU A 168 -2.77 6.21 24.90
N SER A 169 -1.85 6.99 25.46
CA SER A 169 -1.54 6.99 26.90
C SER A 169 -2.75 7.37 27.76
N VAL A 170 -2.70 7.01 29.04
CA VAL A 170 -3.77 7.35 30.01
C VAL A 170 -3.92 8.87 30.11
N GLU A 171 -2.82 9.59 30.07
CA GLU A 171 -2.72 11.04 30.15
C GLU A 171 -3.41 11.69 28.95
N LYS A 172 -3.12 11.23 27.72
CA LYS A 172 -3.79 11.73 26.52
C LYS A 172 -5.28 11.41 26.50
N ARG A 173 -5.70 10.22 26.97
CA ARG A 173 -7.13 9.88 27.08
C ARG A 173 -7.88 10.83 28.01
N LYS A 174 -7.35 11.07 29.21
CA LYS A 174 -7.94 12.04 30.17
C LYS A 174 -8.00 13.43 29.57
N ARG A 175 -6.88 13.89 28.99
CA ARG A 175 -6.79 15.23 28.41
C ARG A 175 -7.75 15.43 27.24
N LEU A 176 -7.94 14.41 26.39
CA LEU A 176 -8.94 14.46 25.31
C LEU A 176 -10.35 14.64 25.85
N VAL A 177 -10.71 13.86 26.88
CA VAL A 177 -12.01 14.02 27.54
C VAL A 177 -12.14 15.42 28.13
N ASP A 178 -11.14 15.94 28.85
CA ASP A 178 -11.16 17.30 29.39
C ASP A 178 -11.36 18.37 28.30
N LEU A 179 -10.67 18.22 27.15
CA LEU A 179 -10.82 19.11 25.99
C LEU A 179 -12.23 19.02 25.38
N SER A 180 -12.79 17.81 25.27
CA SER A 180 -14.16 17.61 24.77
C SER A 180 -15.21 18.32 25.61
N VAL A 181 -15.00 18.34 26.94
CA VAL A 181 -15.86 19.05 27.88
C VAL A 181 -15.65 20.56 27.77
N LYS A 182 -14.40 21.01 27.76
CA LYS A 182 -14.03 22.44 27.70
C LYS A 182 -14.57 23.12 26.44
N TYR A 183 -14.46 22.45 25.29
CA TYR A 183 -14.81 23.03 23.99
C TYR A 183 -16.15 22.54 23.43
N GLY A 184 -16.78 21.53 24.04
CA GLY A 184 -18.15 21.11 23.72
C GLY A 184 -18.29 20.25 22.47
N PHE A 185 -17.41 19.25 22.28
CA PHE A 185 -17.50 18.27 21.20
C PHE A 185 -17.66 16.84 21.73
N ILE A 186 -18.14 15.92 20.88
CA ILE A 186 -18.30 14.51 21.24
C ILE A 186 -17.08 13.72 20.80
N ILE A 187 -16.58 12.81 21.63
CA ILE A 187 -15.55 11.85 21.23
C ILE A 187 -16.21 10.52 20.84
N ILE A 188 -15.84 10.04 19.65
CA ILE A 188 -16.16 8.70 19.17
C ILE A 188 -14.89 7.86 19.29
N ALA A 189 -14.85 7.01 20.31
CA ALA A 189 -13.70 6.14 20.59
C ALA A 189 -13.94 4.76 19.98
N ASP A 190 -13.28 4.45 18.87
CA ASP A 190 -13.34 3.13 18.23
C ASP A 190 -12.38 2.16 18.93
N GLU A 191 -12.94 1.26 19.74
CA GLU A 191 -12.22 0.40 20.68
C GLU A 191 -12.32 -1.09 20.31
N VAL A 192 -12.45 -1.39 19.02
CA VAL A 192 -12.52 -2.78 18.51
C VAL A 192 -11.34 -3.67 18.90
N TYR A 193 -10.18 -3.09 19.21
CA TYR A 193 -8.97 -3.81 19.60
C TYR A 193 -8.70 -3.80 21.11
N GLN A 194 -9.56 -3.18 21.94
CA GLN A 194 -9.31 -3.02 23.37
C GLN A 194 -9.11 -4.34 24.13
N LEU A 195 -9.71 -5.44 23.66
CA LEU A 195 -9.58 -6.79 24.23
C LEU A 195 -8.48 -7.63 23.55
N LEU A 196 -7.72 -7.07 22.62
CA LEU A 196 -6.69 -7.76 21.82
C LEU A 196 -5.31 -7.14 22.04
N SER A 197 -4.80 -7.25 23.27
CA SER A 197 -3.44 -6.86 23.61
C SER A 197 -2.49 -8.05 23.66
N PHE A 198 -1.19 -7.79 23.54
CA PHE A 198 -0.16 -8.82 23.71
C PHE A 198 -0.24 -9.45 25.10
N PRO A 199 0.10 -10.74 25.24
CA PRO A 199 0.25 -11.36 26.55
C PRO A 199 1.15 -10.51 27.45
N HIS A 200 0.74 -10.34 28.70
CA HIS A 200 1.45 -9.53 29.71
C HIS A 200 1.48 -8.01 29.49
N VAL A 201 0.89 -7.50 28.40
CA VAL A 201 0.67 -6.06 28.21
C VAL A 201 -0.75 -5.73 28.68
N THR A 202 -0.85 -4.83 29.66
CA THR A 202 -2.14 -4.27 30.07
C THR A 202 -2.39 -2.98 29.28
N PRO A 203 -3.37 -2.93 28.36
CA PRO A 203 -3.68 -1.71 27.64
C PRO A 203 -4.25 -0.65 28.60
N PRO A 204 -4.11 0.65 28.29
CA PRO A 204 -4.79 1.69 29.04
C PRO A 204 -6.32 1.47 29.06
N PRO A 205 -7.01 1.88 30.14
CA PRO A 205 -8.45 1.70 30.29
C PRO A 205 -9.25 2.33 29.13
N PRO A 206 -10.38 1.72 28.72
CA PRO A 206 -11.24 2.27 27.67
C PRO A 206 -11.57 3.75 27.91
N MET A 207 -11.65 4.55 26.85
CA MET A 207 -11.77 6.01 26.93
C MET A 207 -12.99 6.47 27.74
N PHE A 208 -14.10 5.72 27.66
CA PHE A 208 -15.30 5.99 28.45
C PHE A 208 -15.06 5.96 29.98
N THR A 209 -14.04 5.25 30.45
CA THR A 209 -13.66 5.19 31.88
C THR A 209 -13.31 6.57 32.46
N PHE A 210 -12.84 7.49 31.60
CA PHE A 210 -12.45 8.84 32.01
C PHE A 210 -13.59 9.86 31.84
N ASP A 211 -14.71 9.49 31.23
CA ASP A 211 -15.83 10.39 30.99
C ASP A 211 -16.69 10.58 32.25
N LYS A 212 -16.71 11.82 32.75
CA LYS A 212 -17.57 12.26 33.86
C LYS A 212 -18.63 13.26 33.43
N HIS A 213 -18.64 13.64 32.15
CA HIS A 213 -19.38 14.80 31.63
C HIS A 213 -20.19 14.48 30.38
N ASP A 214 -20.35 13.19 30.07
CA ASP A 214 -21.25 12.67 29.06
C ASP A 214 -20.89 13.14 27.64
N THR A 215 -19.61 13.07 27.29
CA THR A 215 -19.07 13.47 25.97
C THR A 215 -18.48 12.32 25.16
N VAL A 216 -18.39 11.10 25.70
CA VAL A 216 -17.77 9.95 25.01
C VAL A 216 -18.80 8.90 24.59
N LEU A 217 -18.71 8.47 23.34
CA LEU A 217 -19.33 7.25 22.81
C LEU A 217 -18.23 6.27 22.40
N ALA A 218 -18.01 5.24 23.20
CA ALA A 218 -17.04 4.19 22.91
C ALA A 218 -17.69 3.05 22.12
N LEU A 219 -17.08 2.64 21.02
CA LEU A 219 -17.59 1.65 20.08
C LEU A 219 -16.80 0.35 20.21
N GLY A 220 -17.48 -0.76 20.46
CA GLY A 220 -16.90 -2.10 20.50
C GLY A 220 -17.57 -3.07 19.51
N SER A 221 -16.89 -4.17 19.21
CA SER A 221 -17.40 -5.18 18.26
C SER A 221 -16.87 -6.58 18.52
N PHE A 222 -17.71 -7.58 18.22
CA PHE A 222 -17.33 -8.98 18.16
C PHE A 222 -16.54 -9.35 16.90
N SER A 223 -16.31 -8.41 15.97
CA SER A 223 -15.66 -8.70 14.69
C SER A 223 -14.22 -9.17 14.79
N LYS A 224 -13.49 -8.76 15.83
CA LYS A 224 -12.08 -9.13 16.02
C LYS A 224 -11.88 -10.18 17.12
N ILE A 225 -12.88 -10.37 17.97
CA ILE A 225 -12.82 -11.25 19.16
C ILE A 225 -13.72 -12.48 19.07
N LEU A 226 -14.49 -12.64 17.97
CA LEU A 226 -15.37 -13.78 17.75
C LEU A 226 -15.57 -14.05 16.25
N ALA A 227 -16.43 -13.29 15.58
CA ALA A 227 -16.64 -13.46 14.14
C ALA A 227 -17.24 -12.17 13.51
N PRO A 228 -16.68 -11.69 12.38
CA PRO A 228 -17.13 -10.46 11.72
C PRO A 228 -18.55 -10.56 11.15
N ALA A 229 -18.92 -11.73 10.62
CA ALA A 229 -20.21 -11.97 9.98
C ALA A 229 -21.40 -11.90 10.95
N LEU A 230 -21.17 -12.00 12.26
CA LEU A 230 -22.22 -11.85 13.28
C LEU A 230 -22.83 -10.44 13.30
N ARG A 231 -22.08 -9.44 12.80
CA ARG A 231 -22.47 -8.03 12.82
C ARG A 231 -23.02 -7.63 14.19
N LEU A 232 -22.29 -7.96 15.26
CA LEU A 232 -22.69 -7.64 16.63
C LEU A 232 -21.62 -6.75 17.28
N GLY A 233 -22.06 -5.65 17.87
CA GLY A 233 -21.23 -4.72 18.62
C GLY A 233 -22.04 -3.94 19.63
N TRP A 234 -21.42 -2.92 20.21
CA TRP A 234 -22.05 -2.07 21.21
C TRP A 234 -21.50 -0.65 21.16
N ILE A 235 -22.28 0.27 21.70
CA ILE A 235 -21.84 1.60 22.14
C ILE A 235 -21.86 1.58 23.67
N GLN A 236 -20.77 2.02 24.30
CA GLN A 236 -20.75 2.40 25.71
C GLN A 236 -20.85 3.93 25.80
N GLY A 237 -21.85 4.42 26.53
CA GLY A 237 -22.19 5.84 26.55
C GLY A 237 -23.09 6.21 27.72
N SER A 238 -23.30 7.51 27.91
CA SER A 238 -24.20 8.03 28.93
C SER A 238 -25.66 8.05 28.46
N GLN A 239 -26.60 8.07 29.41
CA GLN A 239 -28.02 8.20 29.09
C GLN A 239 -28.34 9.49 28.34
N LYS A 240 -27.59 10.58 28.60
CA LYS A 240 -27.73 11.86 27.89
C LYS A 240 -27.50 11.68 26.38
N LEU A 241 -26.46 10.96 25.99
CA LEU A 241 -26.18 10.69 24.58
C LEU A 241 -27.09 9.59 24.00
N PHE A 242 -27.45 8.58 24.80
CA PHE A 242 -28.37 7.54 24.35
C PHE A 242 -29.78 8.06 24.07
N SER A 243 -30.25 9.09 24.78
CA SER A 243 -31.60 9.64 24.57
C SER A 243 -31.85 10.04 23.11
N LYS A 244 -30.83 10.53 22.39
CA LYS A 244 -30.95 10.87 20.96
C LYS A 244 -31.00 9.63 20.06
N ILE A 245 -30.27 8.58 20.44
CA ILE A 245 -30.24 7.30 19.72
C ILE A 245 -31.56 6.58 19.92
N GLU A 246 -32.01 6.45 21.17
CA GLU A 246 -33.25 5.77 21.55
C GLU A 246 -34.49 6.38 20.90
N ALA A 247 -34.50 7.69 20.69
CA ALA A 247 -35.60 8.41 20.05
C ALA A 247 -35.58 8.36 18.51
N CYS A 248 -34.66 7.62 17.87
CA CYS A 248 -34.57 7.64 16.41
C CYS A 248 -35.67 6.78 15.76
N GLY A 249 -36.25 7.30 14.67
CA GLY A 249 -37.35 6.64 13.98
C GLY A 249 -37.00 5.26 13.40
N GLN A 250 -35.72 5.00 13.10
CA GLN A 250 -35.28 3.66 12.70
C GLN A 250 -35.55 2.63 13.80
N LEU A 251 -35.21 2.97 15.05
CA LEU A 251 -35.36 2.08 16.20
C LEU A 251 -36.78 2.04 16.73
N ASP A 252 -37.56 3.11 16.55
CA ASP A 252 -39.01 3.10 16.79
C ASP A 252 -39.70 2.06 15.88
N SER A 253 -39.25 1.96 14.62
CA SER A 253 -39.78 0.97 13.66
C SER A 253 -39.22 -0.44 13.86
N SER A 254 -37.91 -0.59 14.10
CA SER A 254 -37.25 -1.90 14.14
C SER A 254 -37.15 -2.54 15.53
N GLY A 255 -37.38 -1.76 16.59
CA GLY A 255 -36.98 -2.13 17.94
C GLY A 255 -35.47 -2.28 18.08
N GLY A 256 -35.05 -3.18 18.98
CA GLY A 256 -33.67 -3.49 19.28
C GLY A 256 -32.90 -4.14 18.15
N ILE A 257 -31.63 -3.75 18.02
CA ILE A 257 -30.74 -4.24 16.97
C ILE A 257 -30.26 -5.67 17.27
N ASN A 258 -30.32 -6.53 16.25
CA ASN A 258 -29.71 -7.87 16.21
C ASN A 258 -30.05 -8.79 17.42
N PRO A 259 -31.33 -8.98 17.77
CA PRO A 259 -31.73 -9.69 18.99
C PRO A 259 -31.35 -11.19 18.96
N VAL A 260 -31.46 -11.85 17.80
CA VAL A 260 -31.15 -13.28 17.66
C VAL A 260 -29.66 -13.54 17.90
N ILE A 261 -28.78 -12.82 17.20
CA ILE A 261 -27.33 -12.99 17.39
C ILE A 261 -26.91 -12.56 18.79
N SER A 262 -27.53 -11.51 19.36
CA SER A 262 -27.30 -11.12 20.75
C SER A 262 -27.62 -12.25 21.73
N GLY A 263 -28.70 -13.02 21.50
CA GLY A 263 -29.02 -14.17 22.34
C GLY A 263 -28.08 -15.35 22.17
N ILE A 264 -27.61 -15.62 20.95
CA ILE A 264 -26.59 -16.65 20.70
C ILE A 264 -25.27 -16.27 21.38
N VAL A 265 -24.82 -15.02 21.24
CA VAL A 265 -23.58 -14.55 21.87
C VAL A 265 -23.73 -14.44 23.39
N HIS A 266 -24.92 -14.12 23.90
CA HIS A 266 -25.23 -14.24 25.33
C HIS A 266 -25.00 -15.66 25.85
N ALA A 267 -25.48 -16.70 25.13
CA ALA A 267 -25.20 -18.08 25.49
C ALA A 267 -23.69 -18.38 25.43
N ALA A 268 -22.98 -17.91 24.40
CA ALA A 268 -21.53 -18.07 24.27
C ALA A 268 -20.72 -17.43 25.41
N ILE A 269 -21.13 -16.25 25.88
CA ILE A 269 -20.50 -15.59 27.03
C ILE A 269 -20.82 -16.36 28.31
N SER A 270 -22.08 -16.69 28.53
CA SER A 270 -22.56 -17.34 29.76
C SER A 270 -21.98 -18.74 29.96
N SER A 271 -21.75 -19.48 28.87
CA SER A 271 -21.11 -20.80 28.91
C SER A 271 -19.59 -20.77 28.90
N GLY A 272 -18.97 -19.58 28.81
CA GLY A 272 -17.52 -19.41 28.76
C GLY A 272 -16.88 -19.67 27.38
N LEU A 273 -17.65 -20.11 26.37
CA LEU A 273 -17.15 -20.36 25.02
C LEU A 273 -16.49 -19.12 24.40
N GLN A 274 -17.05 -17.94 24.63
CA GLN A 274 -16.47 -16.67 24.15
C GLN A 274 -15.11 -16.39 24.80
N GLN A 275 -14.98 -16.63 26.10
CA GLN A 275 -13.71 -16.42 26.80
C GLN A 275 -12.64 -17.40 26.30
N GLN A 276 -12.99 -18.69 26.19
CA GLN A 276 -12.08 -19.71 25.66
C GLN A 276 -11.62 -19.36 24.24
N HIS A 277 -12.50 -18.83 23.41
CA HIS A 277 -12.14 -18.39 22.07
C HIS A 277 -11.19 -17.20 22.09
N LEU A 278 -11.51 -16.16 22.87
CA LEU A 278 -10.66 -14.97 22.99
C LEU A 278 -9.25 -15.34 23.49
N ASP A 279 -9.16 -16.18 24.53
CA ASP A 279 -7.88 -16.64 25.08
C ASP A 279 -7.07 -17.40 24.03
N ALA A 280 -7.69 -18.31 23.29
CA ALA A 280 -7.05 -19.04 22.20
C ALA A 280 -6.63 -18.12 21.05
N THR A 281 -7.41 -17.09 20.72
CA THR A 281 -7.08 -16.09 19.71
C THR A 281 -5.87 -15.25 20.12
N VAL A 282 -5.85 -14.73 21.36
CA VAL A 282 -4.71 -13.97 21.90
C VAL A 282 -3.47 -14.87 21.93
N GLN A 283 -3.60 -16.11 22.41
CA GLN A 283 -2.49 -17.05 22.41
C GLN A 283 -1.99 -17.31 20.99
N THR A 284 -2.86 -17.62 20.03
CA THR A 284 -2.46 -17.95 18.65
C THR A 284 -1.80 -16.76 17.93
N LEU A 285 -2.33 -15.56 18.11
CA LEU A 285 -1.80 -14.35 17.49
C LEU A 285 -0.42 -13.97 18.03
N PHE A 286 -0.13 -14.32 19.28
CA PHE A 286 1.04 -13.80 19.98
C PHE A 286 1.99 -14.88 20.55
N SER A 287 1.70 -16.18 20.37
CA SER A 287 2.50 -17.29 20.92
C SER A 287 3.86 -17.50 20.25
N TRP A 288 4.06 -16.91 19.07
CA TRP A 288 5.25 -17.12 18.24
C TRP A 288 6.40 -16.17 18.59
N TYR A 289 6.21 -15.28 19.56
CA TYR A 289 7.16 -14.22 19.85
C TYR A 289 7.48 -14.11 21.34
N ASP A 290 8.76 -14.22 21.67
CA ASP A 290 9.35 -13.59 22.85
C ASP A 290 9.23 -12.05 22.68
N GLN A 291 8.94 -11.31 23.75
CA GLN A 291 8.87 -9.85 23.77
C GLN A 291 10.11 -9.18 23.14
N LYS A 292 11.29 -9.83 23.23
CA LYS A 292 12.54 -9.43 22.57
C LYS A 292 12.52 -9.66 21.06
N ASP A 293 12.02 -10.79 20.58
CA ASP A 293 11.91 -11.10 19.15
C ASP A 293 10.86 -10.24 18.47
N MET A 294 9.76 -9.94 19.15
CA MET A 294 8.76 -8.96 18.71
C MET A 294 9.35 -7.56 18.64
N GLY A 295 10.07 -7.14 19.70
CA GLY A 295 10.76 -5.86 19.70
C GLY A 295 11.80 -5.78 18.58
N LEU A 296 12.54 -6.85 18.31
CA LEU A 296 13.54 -6.90 17.25
C LEU A 296 12.90 -6.95 15.85
N GLY A 297 11.83 -7.72 15.66
CA GLY A 297 11.12 -7.85 14.39
C GLY A 297 10.33 -6.59 14.03
N ALA A 298 9.61 -6.01 15.00
CA ALA A 298 8.91 -4.74 14.83
C ALA A 298 9.90 -3.58 14.66
N ARG A 299 11.04 -3.56 15.39
CA ARG A 299 12.12 -2.60 15.11
C ARG A 299 12.70 -2.83 13.72
N ARG A 300 13.09 -4.04 13.33
CA ARG A 300 13.61 -4.30 11.98
C ARG A 300 12.64 -3.93 10.87
N LEU A 301 11.34 -4.20 11.05
CA LEU A 301 10.33 -3.83 10.07
C LEU A 301 10.05 -2.33 10.08
N SER A 302 9.95 -1.71 11.26
CA SER A 302 9.79 -0.26 11.41
C SER A 302 11.01 0.49 10.91
N ASP A 303 12.22 -0.01 11.16
CA ASP A 303 13.50 0.51 10.70
C ASP A 303 13.59 0.31 9.20
N ALA A 304 13.18 -0.83 8.64
CA ALA A 304 13.14 -1.01 7.19
C ALA A 304 12.09 -0.12 6.51
N ILE A 305 10.92 0.09 7.14
CA ILE A 305 9.89 1.01 6.64
C ILE A 305 10.35 2.46 6.78
N ARG A 306 11.00 2.81 7.89
CA ARG A 306 11.51 4.15 8.17
C ARG A 306 12.72 4.45 7.31
N GLU A 307 13.64 3.51 7.14
CA GLU A 307 14.75 3.59 6.18
C GLU A 307 14.20 3.67 4.77
N TYR A 308 13.18 2.89 4.40
CA TYR A 308 12.52 3.06 3.10
C TYR A 308 11.88 4.44 2.97
N GLN A 309 11.16 4.92 3.99
CA GLN A 309 10.50 6.23 3.99
C GLN A 309 11.51 7.38 4.05
N GLU A 310 12.64 7.23 4.73
CA GLU A 310 13.73 8.19 4.84
C GLU A 310 14.56 8.18 3.58
N VAL A 311 14.84 7.04 2.95
CA VAL A 311 15.44 6.93 1.62
C VAL A 311 14.48 7.46 0.57
N PHE A 312 13.18 7.23 0.70
CA PHE A 312 12.16 7.74 -0.21
C PHE A 312 11.94 9.24 -0.03
N ALA A 313 11.94 9.74 1.22
CA ALA A 313 11.83 11.16 1.54
C ALA A 313 13.14 11.91 1.31
N ALA A 314 14.30 11.26 1.46
CA ALA A 314 15.62 11.78 1.09
C ALA A 314 15.75 11.79 -0.43
N LYS A 315 15.26 10.78 -1.15
CA LYS A 315 15.13 10.83 -2.61
C LYS A 315 14.15 11.90 -3.05
N GLN A 316 13.01 12.07 -2.38
CA GLN A 316 12.10 13.19 -2.66
C GLN A 316 12.72 14.54 -2.28
N LYS A 317 13.55 14.60 -1.23
CA LYS A 317 14.24 15.82 -0.82
C LYS A 317 15.40 16.14 -1.74
N GLU A 318 16.20 15.19 -2.19
CA GLU A 318 17.24 15.31 -3.20
C GLU A 318 16.62 15.71 -4.53
N VAL A 319 15.50 15.10 -4.93
CA VAL A 319 14.69 15.56 -6.07
C VAL A 319 14.20 16.99 -5.84
N SER A 320 13.70 17.35 -4.63
CA SER A 320 13.20 18.72 -4.35
C SER A 320 14.27 19.78 -4.06
N SER A 321 15.50 19.37 -3.71
CA SER A 321 16.63 20.25 -3.38
C SER A 321 17.57 20.43 -4.56
N GLU A 322 17.55 19.52 -5.53
CA GLU A 322 18.01 19.80 -6.90
C GLU A 322 16.92 20.52 -7.73
N GLU A 323 15.64 20.43 -7.36
CA GLU A 323 14.51 21.20 -7.94
C GLU A 323 14.17 22.50 -7.19
N LYS A 324 15.19 23.26 -6.77
CA LYS A 324 15.04 24.72 -6.61
C LYS A 324 15.98 25.47 -7.56
N THR A 325 15.92 25.08 -8.82
CA THR A 325 15.95 26.08 -9.89
C THR A 325 14.51 26.31 -10.31
N ALA A 326 14.13 27.58 -10.42
CA ALA A 326 12.78 28.03 -10.74
C ALA A 326 12.19 27.19 -11.89
N LYS A 327 10.95 26.70 -11.74
CA LYS A 327 10.15 26.21 -12.88
C LYS A 327 10.26 27.25 -13.99
N PRO A 328 10.89 26.94 -15.14
CA PRO A 328 10.70 27.75 -16.32
C PRO A 328 9.28 27.42 -16.77
N GLU A 329 8.42 28.43 -16.90
CA GLU A 329 7.28 28.33 -17.79
C GLU A 329 7.84 27.99 -19.19
N GLY A 330 7.72 26.74 -19.63
CA GLY A 330 8.33 26.27 -20.87
C GLY A 330 7.88 24.88 -21.28
N LYS A 331 7.58 24.72 -22.59
CA LYS A 331 7.19 23.48 -23.29
C LYS A 331 7.93 22.23 -22.79
N GLY A 332 7.22 21.11 -22.64
CA GLY A 332 7.84 19.81 -22.34
C GLY A 332 8.67 19.24 -23.49
N VAL A 333 9.31 18.09 -23.23
CA VAL A 333 10.41 17.54 -24.05
C VAL A 333 9.92 17.12 -25.44
N ARG A 334 10.61 17.60 -26.48
CA ARG A 334 10.30 17.26 -27.87
C ARG A 334 11.10 16.04 -28.33
N VAL A 335 10.40 14.94 -28.64
CA VAL A 335 11.00 13.63 -28.89
C VAL A 335 10.90 13.25 -30.37
N ALA A 336 12.04 13.04 -31.02
CA ALA A 336 12.09 12.41 -32.34
C ALA A 336 12.40 10.91 -32.23
N VAL A 337 11.85 10.09 -33.14
CA VAL A 337 12.01 8.62 -33.08
C VAL A 337 12.68 8.11 -34.37
N HIS A 338 13.83 7.47 -34.22
CA HIS A 338 14.51 6.74 -35.28
C HIS A 338 14.15 5.24 -35.19
N GLY A 339 13.60 4.70 -36.28
CA GLY A 339 12.98 3.35 -36.29
C GLY A 339 11.49 3.33 -35.96
N HIS A 340 10.79 4.45 -36.17
CA HIS A 340 9.38 4.63 -35.84
C HIS A 340 8.40 3.63 -36.50
N ASP A 341 8.79 3.05 -37.64
CA ASP A 341 8.02 2.05 -38.40
C ASP A 341 8.24 0.62 -37.88
N GLY A 342 9.23 0.42 -37.01
CA GLY A 342 9.51 -0.84 -36.35
C GLY A 342 8.54 -1.16 -35.21
N ARG A 343 8.55 -2.41 -34.75
CA ARG A 343 7.63 -2.90 -33.69
C ARG A 343 7.67 -2.07 -32.40
N LEU A 344 8.86 -1.67 -31.95
CA LEU A 344 9.00 -0.86 -30.74
C LEU A 344 8.81 0.63 -31.05
N GLY A 345 9.33 1.10 -32.17
CA GLY A 345 9.21 2.51 -32.57
C GLY A 345 7.76 2.96 -32.74
N SER A 346 6.90 2.13 -33.34
CA SER A 346 5.48 2.48 -33.53
C SER A 346 4.72 2.55 -32.20
N LEU A 347 5.07 1.67 -31.25
CA LEU A 347 4.55 1.74 -29.88
C LEU A 347 5.05 2.98 -29.15
N ILE A 348 6.32 3.37 -29.31
CA ILE A 348 6.85 4.61 -28.72
C ILE A 348 6.09 5.84 -29.24
N VAL A 349 5.86 5.93 -30.55
CA VAL A 349 5.07 7.02 -31.15
C VAL A 349 3.65 7.02 -30.58
N THR A 350 3.04 5.85 -30.43
CA THR A 350 1.70 5.71 -29.85
C THR A 350 1.66 6.17 -28.38
N GLU A 351 2.66 5.80 -27.57
CA GLU A 351 2.74 6.20 -26.17
C GLU A 351 3.02 7.70 -26.01
N LEU A 352 3.85 8.30 -26.86
CA LEU A 352 4.05 9.76 -26.88
C LEU A 352 2.74 10.51 -27.19
N GLY A 353 1.84 9.93 -27.98
CA GLY A 353 0.52 10.50 -28.26
C GLY A 353 -0.46 10.43 -27.09
N LYS A 354 -0.18 9.62 -26.06
CA LYS A 354 -1.01 9.47 -24.85
C LYS A 354 -0.55 10.34 -23.69
N VAL A 355 0.55 11.08 -23.83
CA VAL A 355 1.08 11.95 -22.77
C VAL A 355 0.25 13.23 -22.70
N GLU A 356 -0.62 13.33 -21.69
CA GLU A 356 -1.55 14.47 -21.53
C GLU A 356 -1.02 15.58 -20.61
N ASP A 357 -0.05 15.27 -19.75
CA ASP A 357 0.53 16.23 -18.78
C ASP A 357 1.52 17.21 -19.41
N GLY A 358 1.76 17.09 -20.72
CA GLY A 358 2.67 17.94 -21.47
C GLY A 358 4.15 17.67 -21.21
N SER A 359 4.51 16.59 -20.49
CA SER A 359 5.91 16.26 -20.15
C SER A 359 6.76 15.87 -21.37
N ALA A 360 6.15 15.25 -22.38
CA ALA A 360 6.78 14.90 -23.64
C ALA A 360 5.80 15.01 -24.81
N SER A 361 6.31 15.28 -26.01
CA SER A 361 5.51 15.24 -27.24
C SER A 361 6.31 14.71 -28.43
N PHE A 362 5.63 14.06 -29.37
CA PHE A 362 6.25 13.57 -30.60
C PHE A 362 6.60 14.74 -31.53
N ALA A 363 7.89 14.89 -31.83
CA ALA A 363 8.40 15.93 -32.72
C ALA A 363 8.43 15.49 -34.18
N GLY A 364 8.66 14.19 -34.43
CA GLY A 364 8.66 13.61 -35.75
C GLY A 364 9.52 12.35 -35.87
N ALA A 365 9.44 11.71 -37.02
CA ALA A 365 10.24 10.54 -37.35
C ALA A 365 11.59 10.95 -37.96
N ILE A 366 12.68 10.29 -37.56
CA ILE A 366 13.94 10.32 -38.31
C ILE A 366 14.00 9.05 -39.13
N VAL A 367 14.28 9.18 -40.43
CA VAL A 367 14.43 8.05 -41.35
C VAL A 367 15.76 8.15 -42.08
N THR A 368 16.66 7.20 -41.82
CA THR A 368 17.96 7.11 -42.51
C THR A 368 18.00 5.97 -43.55
N ARG A 369 16.82 5.52 -44.01
CA ARG A 369 16.62 4.55 -45.09
C ARG A 369 16.23 5.30 -46.37
N PHE A 370 16.62 4.79 -47.54
CA PHE A 370 16.38 5.41 -48.84
C PHE A 370 14.88 5.71 -49.08
N GLU A 371 14.59 6.90 -49.62
CA GLU A 371 13.33 7.37 -50.24
C GLU A 371 12.02 6.87 -49.62
N THR A 372 11.64 7.37 -48.45
CA THR A 372 10.31 7.09 -47.86
C THR A 372 9.33 8.28 -47.93
N GLY A 373 9.72 9.42 -48.50
CA GLY A 373 8.89 10.63 -48.52
C GLY A 373 8.58 11.22 -47.14
N VAL A 374 9.09 10.61 -46.05
CA VAL A 374 8.95 11.12 -44.67
C VAL A 374 9.94 12.26 -44.47
N GLN A 375 9.42 13.47 -44.29
CA GLN A 375 10.24 14.63 -43.97
C GLN A 375 10.68 14.57 -42.51
N ALA A 376 11.99 14.67 -42.27
CA ALA A 376 12.53 14.76 -40.92
C ALA A 376 12.03 16.04 -40.22
N PRO A 377 11.80 16.01 -38.90
CA PRO A 377 11.39 17.20 -38.15
C PRO A 377 12.48 18.27 -38.15
N ASP A 378 12.10 19.51 -37.82
CA ASP A 378 13.09 20.54 -37.49
C ASP A 378 13.83 20.14 -36.22
N LEU A 379 15.08 19.74 -36.38
CA LEU A 379 15.93 19.27 -35.30
C LEU A 379 16.28 20.36 -34.28
N ASN A 380 16.07 21.65 -34.58
CA ASN A 380 16.21 22.70 -33.56
C ASN A 380 15.08 22.65 -32.52
N ASP A 381 13.95 22.04 -32.87
CA ASP A 381 12.78 21.80 -31.99
C ASP A 381 12.77 20.36 -31.46
N VAL A 382 13.90 19.65 -31.50
CA VAL A 382 14.07 18.30 -30.95
C VAL A 382 15.06 18.34 -29.79
N ASP A 383 14.62 17.89 -28.62
CA ASP A 383 15.47 17.80 -27.44
C ASP A 383 16.15 16.44 -27.31
N VAL A 384 15.48 15.38 -27.78
CA VAL A 384 15.96 14.00 -27.69
C VAL A 384 15.55 13.17 -28.89
N VAL A 385 16.45 12.29 -29.33
CA VAL A 385 16.22 11.27 -30.34
C VAL A 385 16.22 9.90 -29.65
N ILE A 386 15.13 9.13 -29.80
CA ILE A 386 15.09 7.72 -29.42
C ILE A 386 15.42 6.87 -30.64
N ASP A 387 16.53 6.14 -30.59
CA ASP A 387 16.93 5.14 -31.58
C ASP A 387 16.64 3.72 -31.07
N VAL A 388 15.77 3.02 -31.81
CA VAL A 388 15.42 1.60 -31.58
C VAL A 388 15.64 0.77 -32.84
N THR A 389 16.60 1.18 -33.67
CA THR A 389 16.92 0.49 -34.92
C THR A 389 17.90 -0.67 -34.71
N LEU A 390 18.63 -1.06 -35.76
CA LEU A 390 19.74 -2.01 -35.66
C LEU A 390 21.05 -1.21 -35.54
N PRO A 391 22.17 -1.82 -35.11
CA PRO A 391 23.41 -1.09 -34.91
C PRO A 391 23.89 -0.26 -36.12
N ALA A 392 23.65 -0.73 -37.35
CA ALA A 392 23.94 0.03 -38.57
C ALA A 392 23.06 1.28 -38.71
N GLY A 393 21.81 1.24 -38.23
CA GLY A 393 20.92 2.38 -38.14
C GLY A 393 21.37 3.38 -37.07
N THR A 394 21.77 2.89 -35.90
CA THR A 394 22.37 3.73 -34.83
C THR A 394 23.55 4.54 -35.37
N LYS A 395 24.44 3.90 -36.14
CA LYS A 395 25.56 4.60 -36.78
C LYS A 395 25.09 5.70 -37.75
N LYS A 396 24.10 5.40 -38.59
CA LYS A 396 23.55 6.36 -39.56
C LYS A 396 22.90 7.57 -38.90
N VAL A 397 22.14 7.38 -37.82
CA VAL A 397 21.50 8.51 -37.13
C VAL A 397 22.54 9.40 -36.45
N ILE A 398 23.60 8.82 -35.88
CA ILE A 398 24.73 9.59 -35.33
C ILE A 398 25.40 10.44 -36.42
N SER A 399 25.75 9.83 -37.56
CA SER A 399 26.34 10.55 -38.70
C SER A 399 25.42 11.67 -39.20
N TYR A 400 24.13 11.38 -39.39
CA TYR A 400 23.14 12.36 -39.83
C TYR A 400 23.04 13.57 -38.89
N LEU A 401 22.92 13.35 -37.57
CA LEU A 401 22.81 14.42 -36.59
C LEU A 401 24.08 15.28 -36.54
N ARG A 402 25.26 14.65 -36.62
CA ARG A 402 26.55 15.36 -36.67
C ARG A 402 26.69 16.19 -37.95
N GLU A 403 26.34 15.64 -39.11
CA GLU A 403 26.34 16.38 -40.37
C GLU A 403 25.42 17.61 -40.34
N GLN A 404 24.23 17.50 -39.72
CA GLN A 404 23.36 18.68 -39.55
C GLN A 404 24.00 19.74 -38.64
N LYS A 405 24.73 19.32 -37.60
CA LYS A 405 25.44 20.22 -36.68
C LYS A 405 26.63 20.90 -37.36
N ASP A 406 27.45 20.13 -38.08
CA ASP A 406 28.64 20.60 -38.78
C ASP A 406 28.28 21.52 -39.96
N ALA A 407 27.15 21.27 -40.63
CA ALA A 407 26.60 22.15 -41.66
C ALA A 407 25.90 23.41 -41.11
N GLY A 408 25.89 23.62 -39.79
CA GLY A 408 25.28 24.78 -39.14
C GLY A 408 23.75 24.82 -39.18
N LYS A 409 23.08 23.72 -39.56
CA LYS A 409 21.61 23.64 -39.68
C LYS A 409 20.92 23.49 -38.31
N ILE A 410 21.64 23.00 -37.31
CA ILE A 410 21.15 22.89 -35.93
C ILE A 410 22.07 23.60 -34.94
N SER A 411 21.47 24.28 -33.98
CA SER A 411 22.17 25.03 -32.93
C SER A 411 22.80 24.12 -31.87
N LYS A 412 22.14 23.03 -31.50
CA LYS A 412 22.60 22.01 -30.53
C LYS A 412 22.34 20.60 -31.06
N LEU A 413 23.13 19.63 -30.60
CA LEU A 413 22.81 18.21 -30.82
C LEU A 413 21.74 17.79 -29.78
N PRO A 414 20.71 17.03 -30.18
CA PRO A 414 19.74 16.47 -29.24
C PRO A 414 20.41 15.39 -28.37
N ALA A 415 19.86 15.10 -27.19
CA ALA A 415 20.24 13.90 -26.45
C ALA A 415 19.89 12.64 -27.26
N LEU A 416 20.63 11.56 -27.07
CA LEU A 416 20.44 10.32 -27.80
C LEU A 416 20.11 9.17 -26.84
N VAL A 417 18.92 8.60 -26.98
CA VAL A 417 18.51 7.39 -26.24
C VAL A 417 18.62 6.21 -27.19
N VAL A 418 19.43 5.21 -26.84
CA VAL A 418 19.66 4.03 -27.68
C VAL A 418 19.11 2.79 -26.98
N GLY A 419 18.09 2.18 -27.58
CA GLY A 419 17.45 0.93 -27.13
C GLY A 419 17.85 -0.31 -27.94
N THR A 420 18.85 -0.16 -28.79
CA THR A 420 19.33 -1.19 -29.72
C THR A 420 20.29 -2.15 -29.01
N THR A 421 20.10 -3.47 -29.17
CA THR A 421 21.04 -4.49 -28.68
C THR A 421 21.96 -5.00 -29.79
N GLY A 422 23.10 -5.59 -29.42
CA GLY A 422 24.06 -6.19 -30.36
C GLY A 422 25.39 -5.43 -30.44
N ALA A 423 26.09 -5.56 -31.58
CA ALA A 423 27.38 -4.91 -31.84
C ALA A 423 27.20 -3.42 -32.15
N LEU A 424 26.90 -2.63 -31.12
CA LEU A 424 26.72 -1.19 -31.22
C LEU A 424 28.01 -0.47 -31.66
N PRO A 425 27.89 0.65 -32.40
CA PRO A 425 29.04 1.46 -32.80
C PRO A 425 29.55 2.30 -31.61
N MET A 426 30.24 1.65 -30.67
CA MET A 426 30.65 2.26 -29.40
C MET A 426 31.56 3.48 -29.58
N GLU A 427 32.51 3.43 -30.52
CA GLU A 427 33.38 4.58 -30.83
C GLU A 427 32.57 5.81 -31.28
N ASP A 428 31.56 5.60 -32.12
CA ASP A 428 30.68 6.67 -32.60
C ASP A 428 29.80 7.23 -31.45
N LEU A 429 29.30 6.35 -30.57
CA LEU A 429 28.51 6.73 -29.38
C LEU A 429 29.34 7.51 -28.36
N GLU A 430 30.59 7.09 -28.11
CA GLU A 430 31.53 7.79 -27.22
C GLU A 430 31.96 9.13 -27.79
N ALA A 431 32.12 9.24 -29.11
CA ALA A 431 32.39 10.52 -29.76
C ALA A 431 31.17 11.46 -29.65
N TYR A 432 29.95 10.95 -29.85
CA TYR A 432 28.72 11.72 -29.71
C TYR A 432 28.48 12.16 -28.27
N SER A 433 28.78 11.29 -27.29
CA SER A 433 28.51 11.54 -25.87
C SER A 433 29.31 12.70 -25.28
N LYS A 434 30.44 13.05 -25.90
CA LYS A 434 31.24 14.25 -25.59
C LYS A 434 30.56 15.55 -25.99
N LEU A 435 29.55 15.49 -26.87
CA LEU A 435 28.88 16.66 -27.44
C LEU A 435 27.41 16.78 -27.00
N ALA A 436 26.72 15.66 -26.76
CA ALA A 436 25.38 15.61 -26.21
C ALA A 436 25.19 14.35 -25.35
N PRO A 437 24.28 14.34 -24.35
CA PRO A 437 24.09 13.18 -23.50
C PRO A 437 23.63 11.95 -24.28
N VAL A 438 24.17 10.77 -23.96
CA VAL A 438 23.76 9.49 -24.56
C VAL A 438 23.28 8.55 -23.46
N ALA A 439 22.03 8.11 -23.53
CA ALA A 439 21.47 7.10 -22.63
C ALA A 439 21.35 5.75 -23.37
N LEU A 440 22.18 4.78 -23.00
CA LEU A 440 22.19 3.44 -23.58
C LEU A 440 21.41 2.49 -22.67
N ARG A 441 20.36 1.84 -23.20
CA ARG A 441 19.52 0.89 -22.45
C ARG A 441 19.41 -0.44 -23.20
N SER A 442 19.82 -1.52 -22.55
CA SER A 442 19.65 -2.88 -23.07
C SER A 442 18.18 -3.35 -22.98
N ASN A 443 17.39 -2.70 -22.13
CA ASN A 443 15.96 -2.91 -21.95
C ASN A 443 15.32 -1.65 -21.34
N PHE A 444 14.16 -1.24 -21.85
CA PHE A 444 13.44 -0.09 -21.29
C PHE A 444 12.50 -0.45 -20.13
N SER A 445 12.35 -1.73 -19.79
CA SER A 445 11.54 -2.15 -18.64
C SER A 445 12.15 -1.65 -17.34
N VAL A 446 11.37 -0.90 -16.54
CA VAL A 446 11.76 -0.46 -15.20
C VAL A 446 11.97 -1.61 -14.22
N GLY A 447 11.42 -2.79 -14.50
CA GLY A 447 11.60 -3.98 -13.67
C GLY A 447 13.02 -4.55 -13.74
N VAL A 448 13.74 -4.33 -14.85
CA VAL A 448 15.08 -4.89 -15.04
C VAL A 448 16.11 -4.28 -14.10
N PRO A 449 16.20 -2.94 -13.94
CA PRO A 449 17.05 -2.33 -12.91
C PRO A 449 16.74 -2.81 -11.49
N LEU A 450 15.46 -2.95 -11.14
CA LEU A 450 15.07 -3.47 -9.82
C LEU A 450 15.57 -4.90 -9.62
N VAL A 451 15.35 -5.79 -10.61
CA VAL A 451 15.87 -7.16 -10.55
C VAL A 451 17.39 -7.17 -10.45
N SER A 452 18.10 -6.30 -11.18
CA SER A 452 19.55 -6.14 -11.06
C SER A 452 20.00 -5.82 -9.63
N GLU A 453 19.31 -4.91 -8.94
CA GLU A 453 19.63 -4.59 -7.54
C GLU A 453 19.28 -5.73 -6.58
N LEU A 454 18.13 -6.39 -6.77
CA LEU A 454 17.71 -7.52 -5.95
C LEU A 454 18.68 -8.70 -6.06
N ILE A 455 19.14 -9.04 -7.27
CA ILE A 455 20.07 -10.16 -7.47
C ILE A 455 21.46 -9.84 -6.92
N LYS A 456 21.92 -8.58 -6.98
CA LYS A 456 23.18 -8.17 -6.34
C LYS A 456 23.09 -8.33 -4.82
N ALA A 457 21.99 -7.87 -4.22
CA ALA A 457 21.75 -7.97 -2.79
C ALA A 457 21.65 -9.44 -2.34
N ALA A 458 20.89 -10.26 -3.08
CA ALA A 458 20.75 -11.69 -2.80
C ALA A 458 22.10 -12.41 -2.87
N ALA A 459 22.88 -12.17 -3.93
CA ALA A 459 24.18 -12.82 -4.13
C ALA A 459 25.14 -12.59 -2.94
N PHE A 460 25.13 -11.41 -2.32
CA PHE A 460 26.02 -11.11 -1.18
C PHE A 460 25.52 -11.64 0.17
N LYS A 461 24.20 -11.81 0.34
CA LYS A 461 23.60 -12.24 1.61
C LYS A 461 23.57 -13.76 1.78
N LEU A 462 23.66 -14.50 0.67
CA LEU A 462 23.64 -15.96 0.70
C LEU A 462 24.98 -16.55 1.14
N PRO A 463 24.97 -17.68 1.88
CA PRO A 463 26.20 -18.34 2.30
C PRO A 463 27.08 -18.74 1.12
N ALA A 464 28.39 -18.57 1.27
CA ALA A 464 29.35 -18.89 0.22
C ALA A 464 29.42 -20.40 -0.13
N LYS A 465 29.17 -21.27 0.86
CA LYS A 465 29.30 -22.73 0.70
C LYS A 465 27.94 -23.35 0.43
N GLY A 466 27.86 -24.10 -0.67
CA GLY A 466 26.67 -24.89 -1.03
C GLY A 466 25.63 -24.16 -1.86
N TRP A 467 25.85 -22.88 -2.19
CA TRP A 467 24.97 -22.09 -3.04
C TRP A 467 25.57 -21.84 -4.42
N ASN A 468 24.74 -21.94 -5.46
CA ASN A 468 25.09 -21.56 -6.83
C ASN A 468 24.02 -20.63 -7.43
N VAL A 469 24.40 -19.89 -8.47
CA VAL A 469 23.48 -19.01 -9.22
C VAL A 469 23.49 -19.34 -10.71
N GLU A 470 22.30 -19.38 -11.30
CA GLU A 470 22.10 -19.53 -12.74
C GLU A 470 21.07 -18.53 -13.27
N VAL A 471 21.20 -18.15 -14.54
CA VAL A 471 20.28 -17.25 -15.23
C VAL A 471 19.60 -18.02 -16.35
N THR A 472 18.28 -17.92 -16.44
CA THR A 472 17.51 -18.41 -17.58
C THR A 472 16.73 -17.27 -18.22
N GLU A 473 16.63 -17.28 -19.54
CA GLU A 473 15.80 -16.34 -20.28
C GLU A 473 14.89 -17.03 -21.29
N ILE A 474 13.71 -16.46 -21.49
CA ILE A 474 12.73 -16.90 -22.49
C ILE A 474 12.34 -15.70 -23.34
N HIS A 475 12.43 -15.85 -24.65
CA HIS A 475 11.99 -14.84 -25.62
C HIS A 475 11.34 -15.51 -26.82
N HIS A 476 10.65 -14.73 -27.64
CA HIS A 476 10.04 -15.20 -28.88
C HIS A 476 11.07 -15.78 -29.87
N THR A 477 10.59 -16.65 -30.75
CA THR A 477 11.39 -17.36 -31.78
C THR A 477 12.20 -16.44 -32.71
N LYS A 478 11.73 -15.22 -32.95
CA LYS A 478 12.39 -14.23 -33.83
C LYS A 478 13.52 -13.42 -33.19
N LYS A 479 13.87 -13.65 -31.91
CA LYS A 479 14.92 -12.87 -31.24
C LYS A 479 16.30 -13.41 -31.61
N LEU A 480 17.14 -12.55 -32.19
CA LEU A 480 18.40 -12.91 -32.81
C LEU A 480 19.57 -13.07 -31.82
N ASP A 481 19.60 -12.26 -30.76
CA ASP A 481 20.65 -12.31 -29.74
C ASP A 481 20.36 -13.41 -28.72
N ALA A 482 21.34 -14.26 -28.42
CA ALA A 482 21.32 -15.26 -27.35
C ALA A 482 22.72 -15.36 -26.69
N PRO A 483 22.86 -15.09 -25.37
CA PRO A 483 21.85 -14.52 -24.48
C PRO A 483 21.44 -13.09 -24.88
N SER A 484 20.24 -12.67 -24.49
CA SER A 484 19.76 -11.31 -24.76
C SER A 484 20.63 -10.24 -24.11
N GLY A 485 20.56 -9.01 -24.63
CA GLY A 485 21.17 -7.85 -23.99
C GLY A 485 20.81 -7.73 -22.50
N THR A 486 19.54 -7.94 -22.15
CA THR A 486 19.08 -7.92 -20.75
C THR A 486 19.74 -9.02 -19.90
N ALA A 487 19.79 -10.26 -20.40
CA ALA A 487 20.45 -11.35 -19.67
C ALA A 487 21.95 -11.06 -19.46
N LYS A 488 22.63 -10.53 -20.47
CA LYS A 488 24.03 -10.08 -20.34
C LYS A 488 24.19 -9.00 -19.28
N THR A 489 23.26 -8.04 -19.20
CA THR A 489 23.26 -7.00 -18.17
C THR A 489 23.09 -7.58 -16.76
N LEU A 490 22.18 -8.55 -16.57
CA LEU A 490 21.98 -9.22 -15.27
C LEU A 490 23.21 -10.05 -14.87
N VAL A 491 23.82 -10.79 -15.80
CA VAL A 491 25.05 -11.55 -15.56
C VAL A 491 26.21 -10.64 -15.21
N LYS A 492 26.38 -9.52 -15.93
CA LYS A 492 27.40 -8.52 -15.63
C LYS A 492 27.20 -7.91 -14.25
N SER A 493 25.95 -7.64 -13.89
CA SER A 493 25.57 -7.08 -12.59
C SER A 493 25.89 -8.05 -11.45
N LEU A 494 25.62 -9.34 -11.64
CA LEU A 494 26.03 -10.40 -10.72
C LEU A 494 27.55 -10.49 -10.62
N ALA A 495 28.26 -10.60 -11.75
CA ALA A 495 29.72 -10.70 -11.79
C ALA A 495 30.42 -9.53 -11.07
N ALA A 496 29.88 -8.32 -11.20
CA ALA A 496 30.40 -7.14 -10.51
C ALA A 496 30.36 -7.23 -8.97
N THR A 497 29.53 -8.12 -8.40
CA THR A 497 29.49 -8.31 -6.94
C THR A 497 30.68 -9.10 -6.39
N GLY A 498 31.33 -9.93 -7.21
CA GLY A 498 32.33 -10.89 -6.73
C GLY A 498 31.80 -11.92 -5.73
N ALA A 499 30.47 -12.11 -5.66
CA ALA A 499 29.85 -12.98 -4.67
C ALA A 499 30.30 -14.46 -4.82
N PRO A 500 30.57 -15.18 -3.72
CA PRO A 500 31.06 -16.56 -3.79
C PRO A 500 30.10 -17.55 -4.47
N CYS A 501 28.79 -17.29 -4.46
CA CYS A 501 27.79 -18.12 -5.14
C CYS A 501 27.95 -18.18 -6.67
N LEU A 502 28.79 -17.31 -7.24
CA LEU A 502 29.14 -17.31 -8.67
C LEU A 502 30.21 -18.37 -9.03
N GLY A 503 30.76 -19.06 -8.02
CA GLY A 503 31.80 -20.07 -8.22
C GLY A 503 33.13 -19.49 -8.73
N GLU A 504 34.04 -20.37 -9.15
CA GLU A 504 35.40 -20.00 -9.56
C GLU A 504 35.46 -19.16 -10.84
N THR A 505 34.44 -19.24 -11.70
CA THR A 505 34.36 -18.46 -12.94
C THR A 505 33.96 -17.01 -12.69
N GLY A 506 33.37 -16.71 -11.53
CA GLY A 506 32.80 -15.39 -11.22
C GLY A 506 31.63 -14.98 -12.13
N GLN A 507 31.08 -15.91 -12.92
CA GLN A 507 30.00 -15.65 -13.88
C GLN A 507 28.91 -16.70 -13.76
N ALA A 508 27.67 -16.22 -13.63
CA ALA A 508 26.48 -17.07 -13.61
C ALA A 508 26.25 -17.69 -15.01
N PRO A 509 26.15 -19.04 -15.13
CA PRO A 509 25.73 -19.69 -16.35
C PRO A 509 24.39 -19.12 -16.85
N THR A 510 24.25 -18.95 -18.17
CA THR A 510 23.06 -18.37 -18.78
C THR A 510 22.46 -19.27 -19.83
N HIS A 511 21.18 -19.61 -19.68
CA HIS A 511 20.45 -20.48 -20.59
C HIS A 511 19.38 -19.70 -21.33
N SER A 512 19.34 -19.86 -22.66
CA SER A 512 18.45 -19.08 -23.52
C SER A 512 17.43 -19.97 -24.21
N LEU A 513 16.14 -19.70 -23.97
CA LEU A 513 15.01 -20.39 -24.60
C LEU A 513 14.32 -19.46 -25.60
N ARG A 514 13.88 -20.03 -26.72
CA ARG A 514 13.16 -19.32 -27.78
C ARG A 514 11.79 -19.97 -28.00
N LEU A 515 10.76 -19.45 -27.33
CA LEU A 515 9.43 -20.06 -27.23
C LEU A 515 8.36 -19.11 -27.78
N GLY A 516 7.54 -19.63 -28.70
CA GLY A 516 6.34 -18.96 -29.20
C GLY A 516 6.52 -17.48 -29.53
N ASP A 517 5.59 -16.67 -29.00
CA ASP A 517 5.50 -15.22 -29.11
C ASP A 517 5.98 -14.48 -27.85
N GLU A 518 6.69 -15.18 -26.95
CA GLU A 518 7.02 -14.70 -25.62
C GLU A 518 7.79 -13.38 -25.62
N VAL A 519 7.29 -12.41 -24.88
CA VAL A 519 7.76 -11.02 -24.96
C VAL A 519 9.14 -10.87 -24.31
N GLY A 520 9.36 -11.54 -23.19
CA GLY A 520 10.64 -11.59 -22.48
C GLY A 520 10.44 -11.98 -21.03
N GLN A 521 11.13 -13.04 -20.61
CA GLN A 521 11.23 -13.46 -19.22
C GLN A 521 12.70 -13.68 -18.88
N HIS A 522 13.11 -13.25 -17.69
CA HIS A 522 14.46 -13.42 -17.15
C HIS A 522 14.34 -13.90 -15.72
N THR A 523 14.86 -15.08 -15.44
CA THR A 523 14.85 -15.70 -14.11
C THR A 523 16.28 -15.86 -13.62
N VAL A 524 16.57 -15.35 -12.42
CA VAL A 524 17.81 -15.62 -11.69
C VAL A 524 17.51 -16.58 -10.56
N LEU A 525 18.14 -17.75 -10.59
CA LEU A 525 17.94 -18.82 -9.62
C LEU A 525 19.15 -18.89 -8.70
N PHE A 526 18.93 -18.77 -7.39
CA PHE A 526 19.89 -19.10 -6.36
C PHE A 526 19.46 -20.42 -5.72
N ALA A 527 20.29 -21.45 -5.78
CA ALA A 527 19.96 -22.77 -5.23
C ALA A 527 20.95 -23.17 -4.14
N GLY A 528 20.42 -23.68 -3.03
CA GLY A 528 21.17 -24.23 -1.90
C GLY A 528 20.65 -25.62 -1.51
N PRO A 529 21.25 -26.28 -0.50
CA PRO A 529 20.80 -27.61 -0.09
C PRO A 529 19.37 -27.59 0.47
N GLY A 530 18.41 -28.14 -0.28
CA GLY A 530 17.01 -28.26 0.16
C GLY A 530 16.16 -27.00 -0.06
N GLU A 531 16.70 -25.94 -0.66
CA GLU A 531 15.98 -24.69 -0.89
C GLU A 531 16.41 -23.99 -2.19
N ARG A 532 15.54 -23.11 -2.69
CA ARG A 532 15.79 -22.33 -3.90
C ARG A 532 15.07 -20.98 -3.82
N ILE A 533 15.75 -19.94 -4.27
CA ILE A 533 15.21 -18.59 -4.43
C ILE A 533 15.20 -18.27 -5.93
N GLU A 534 14.06 -17.83 -6.43
CA GLU A 534 13.89 -17.39 -7.81
C GLU A 534 13.50 -15.91 -7.85
N ILE A 535 14.25 -15.13 -8.61
CA ILE A 535 13.93 -13.73 -8.89
C ILE A 535 13.59 -13.64 -10.38
N VAL A 536 12.31 -13.39 -10.67
CA VAL A 536 11.77 -13.42 -12.04
C VAL A 536 11.33 -12.03 -12.47
N HIS A 537 11.84 -11.57 -13.62
CA HIS A 537 11.24 -10.49 -14.40
C HIS A 537 10.47 -11.10 -15.56
N GLN A 538 9.19 -10.72 -15.72
CA GLN A 538 8.38 -11.11 -16.87
C GLN A 538 7.70 -9.88 -17.47
N ALA A 539 7.97 -9.61 -18.74
CA ALA A 539 7.21 -8.64 -19.51
C ALA A 539 6.00 -9.35 -20.12
N THR A 540 4.78 -9.00 -19.68
CA THR A 540 3.55 -9.60 -20.18
C THR A 540 3.02 -8.95 -21.46
N ARG A 541 3.53 -7.76 -21.80
CA ARG A 541 3.12 -6.97 -22.97
C ARG A 541 4.24 -6.06 -23.46
N ARG A 542 4.28 -5.76 -24.77
CA ARG A 542 5.40 -5.03 -25.40
C ARG A 542 5.41 -3.53 -25.12
N GLU A 543 4.27 -2.96 -24.78
CA GLU A 543 4.09 -1.53 -24.52
C GLU A 543 4.89 -1.05 -23.29
N VAL A 544 5.22 -1.96 -22.37
CA VAL A 544 6.06 -1.64 -21.20
C VAL A 544 7.41 -1.07 -21.61
N PHE A 545 7.97 -1.51 -22.74
CA PHE A 545 9.25 -1.01 -23.25
C PHE A 545 9.08 0.38 -23.90
N ALA A 546 7.94 0.65 -24.54
CA ALA A 546 7.66 1.96 -25.12
C ALA A 546 7.47 3.02 -24.02
N ILE A 547 6.70 2.69 -22.98
CA ILE A 547 6.52 3.55 -21.79
C ILE A 547 7.88 3.84 -21.15
N GLY A 548 8.72 2.82 -21.00
CA GLY A 548 10.07 2.98 -20.47
C GLY A 548 10.98 3.86 -21.34
N ALA A 549 10.91 3.73 -22.67
CA ALA A 549 11.68 4.58 -23.58
C ALA A 549 11.27 6.05 -23.48
N VAL A 550 9.98 6.35 -23.35
CA VAL A 550 9.47 7.71 -23.12
C VAL A 550 9.98 8.28 -21.79
N ARG A 551 10.00 7.47 -20.72
CA ARG A 551 10.56 7.87 -19.41
C ARG A 551 12.06 8.19 -19.50
N VAL A 552 12.84 7.39 -20.20
CA VAL A 552 14.27 7.68 -20.40
C VAL A 552 14.46 8.94 -21.24
N ALA A 553 13.62 9.14 -22.26
CA ALA A 553 13.71 10.30 -23.14
C ALA A 553 13.37 11.63 -22.45
N THR A 554 12.42 11.65 -21.50
CA THR A 554 12.11 12.86 -20.73
C THR A 554 13.26 13.32 -19.83
N LEU A 555 14.12 12.40 -19.39
CA LEU A 555 15.28 12.70 -18.54
C LEU A 555 16.58 12.87 -19.33
N ALA A 556 16.70 12.26 -20.51
CA ALA A 556 17.96 12.26 -21.25
C ALA A 556 18.54 13.66 -21.56
N PRO A 557 17.75 14.69 -21.92
CA PRO A 557 18.25 16.05 -22.14
C PRO A 557 18.89 16.71 -20.92
N THR A 558 18.52 16.28 -19.71
CA THR A 558 19.02 16.87 -18.46
C THR A 558 20.22 16.12 -17.90
N LEU A 559 20.60 14.98 -18.50
CA LEU A 559 21.80 14.25 -18.10
C LEU A 559 23.06 15.07 -18.43
N PRO A 560 24.14 14.94 -17.65
CA PRO A 560 25.42 15.54 -18.03
C PRO A 560 25.95 14.89 -19.31
N LEU A 561 26.86 15.59 -20.00
CA LEU A 561 27.59 15.01 -21.14
C LEU A 561 28.28 13.71 -20.72
N GLY A 562 28.17 12.69 -21.56
CA GLY A 562 28.67 11.35 -21.25
C GLY A 562 27.74 10.24 -21.72
N LEU A 563 28.30 9.03 -21.69
CA LEU A 563 27.61 7.79 -22.02
C LEU A 563 27.05 7.18 -20.73
N HIS A 564 25.72 7.13 -20.63
CA HIS A 564 24.99 6.63 -19.46
C HIS A 564 24.39 5.26 -19.80
N SER A 565 25.05 4.16 -19.43
CA SER A 565 24.53 2.80 -19.62
C SER A 565 23.70 2.31 -18.43
N ASP A 566 23.04 1.15 -18.59
CA ASP A 566 22.45 0.37 -17.48
C ASP A 566 23.44 0.03 -16.37
#